data_AF-A0A948FSI5-F1
#
_entry.id   AF-A0A948FSI5-F1
#
_cell.length_a   1.000
_cell.length_b   1.000
_cell.length_c   1.000
_cell.angle_alpha   90.00
_cell.angle_beta   90.00
_cell.angle_gamma   90.00
#
_symmetry.space_group_name_H-M   'P 1'
#
loop_
_entity.id
_entity.type
_entity.pdbx_description
1 polymer ?
#
loop_
_entity_poly.entity_id
_entity_poly.type
_entity_poly.pdbx_seq_one_letter_code
_entity_poly.pdbx_strand_id
1 'polypeptide(L)' 'MVHAEDLTPGQVIQLGSHTVCESEIIAFATQWDPQFFHLDPARAAAESQFGGLIASGLHTLSIY' A
#
# COMPACT_ATOMS: atom_id res chain seq x y z
N MET A 1 -2.81 -21.71 -12.10
CA MET A 1 -3.38 -21.57 -10.74
C MET A 1 -2.66 -22.58 -9.89
N VAL A 2 -2.18 -22.18 -8.71
CA VAL A 2 -1.54 -23.12 -7.77
C VAL A 2 -2.64 -23.70 -6.90
N HIS A 3 -2.70 -25.02 -6.78
CA HIS A 3 -3.66 -25.70 -5.91
C HIS A 3 -3.03 -26.01 -4.54
N ALA A 4 -3.85 -26.38 -3.55
CA ALA A 4 -3.37 -26.60 -2.19
C ALA A 4 -2.37 -27.76 -2.12
N GLU A 5 -2.61 -28.81 -2.91
CA GLU A 5 -1.77 -29.99 -3.06
C GLU A 5 -0.40 -29.70 -3.73
N ASP A 6 -0.26 -28.56 -4.40
CA ASP A 6 1.00 -28.15 -5.04
C ASP A 6 1.95 -27.41 -4.08
N LEU A 7 1.48 -27.05 -2.87
CA LEU A 7 2.24 -26.26 -1.90
C LEU A 7 3.02 -27.14 -0.93
N THR A 8 4.24 -26.73 -0.62
CA THR A 8 5.12 -27.43 0.35
C THR A 8 5.53 -26.52 1.52
N PRO A 9 5.69 -27.06 2.75
CA PRO A 9 6.17 -26.25 3.87
C PRO A 9 7.53 -25.62 3.59
N GLY A 10 7.65 -24.31 3.85
CA GLY A 10 8.86 -23.54 3.58
C GLY A 10 9.02 -23.09 2.12
N GLN A 11 8.05 -23.38 1.24
CA GLN A 11 8.06 -22.86 -0.12
C GLN A 11 8.07 -21.34 -0.14
N VAL A 12 8.97 -20.77 -0.94
CA VAL A 12 9.07 -19.33 -1.17
C VAL A 12 8.44 -19.01 -2.53
N ILE A 13 7.42 -18.16 -2.54
CA ILE A 13 6.82 -17.64 -3.77
C ILE A 13 7.44 -16.27 -4.02
N GLN A 14 8.19 -16.15 -5.13
CA GLN A 14 8.75 -14.87 -5.55
C GLN A 14 7.63 -14.03 -6.15
N LEU A 15 7.31 -12.92 -5.49
CA LEU A 15 6.42 -11.88 -6.03
C LEU A 15 7.23 -10.88 -6.87
N GLY A 16 6.54 -9.91 -7.47
CA GLY A 16 7.16 -8.81 -8.17
C GLY A 16 7.58 -7.66 -7.24
N SER A 17 8.13 -6.60 -7.84
CA SER A 17 8.35 -5.30 -7.19
C SER A 17 7.36 -4.30 -7.75
N HIS A 18 6.76 -3.48 -6.89
CA HIS A 18 5.82 -2.42 -7.30
C HIS A 18 6.26 -1.08 -6.71
N THR A 19 6.51 -0.09 -7.56
CA THR A 19 6.78 1.28 -7.12
C THR A 19 5.46 2.03 -7.01
N VAL A 20 5.04 2.31 -5.77
CA VAL A 20 3.83 3.08 -5.51
C VAL A 20 4.12 4.57 -5.69
N CYS A 21 3.41 5.23 -6.60
CA CYS A 21 3.51 6.68 -6.77
C CYS A 21 2.43 7.44 -5.97
N GLU A 22 2.62 8.75 -5.79
CA GLU A 22 1.71 9.62 -5.05
C GLU A 22 0.27 9.56 -5.55
N SER A 23 0.05 9.55 -6.87
CA SER A 23 -1.30 9.46 -7.42
C SER A 23 -2.01 8.16 -7.08
N GLU A 24 -1.28 7.05 -6.97
CA GLU A 24 -1.85 5.76 -6.56
C GLU A 24 -2.19 5.77 -5.06
N ILE A 25 -1.33 6.38 -4.23
CA ILE A 25 -1.60 6.57 -2.80
C ILE A 25 -2.92 7.31 -2.61
N ILE A 26 -3.06 8.46 -3.27
CA ILE A 26 -4.24 9.32 -3.14
C ILE A 26 -5.47 8.62 -3.72
N ALA A 27 -5.35 7.95 -4.88
CA ALA A 27 -6.47 7.25 -5.50
C ALA A 27 -7.01 6.12 -4.62
N PHE A 28 -6.12 5.26 -4.08
CA PHE A 28 -6.54 4.18 -3.18
C PHE A 28 -7.18 4.74 -1.91
N ALA A 29 -6.53 5.72 -1.27
CA ALA A 29 -7.02 6.31 -0.03
C ALA A 29 -8.35 7.03 -0.21
N THR A 30 -8.58 7.68 -1.36
CA THR A 30 -9.85 8.34 -1.67
C THR A 30 -11.01 7.34 -1.66
N GLN A 31 -10.75 6.12 -2.11
CA GLN A 31 -11.78 5.09 -2.19
C GLN A 31 -11.95 4.30 -0.89
N TRP A 32 -10.85 3.99 -0.19
CA TRP A 32 -10.86 2.95 0.84
C TRP A 32 -10.38 3.40 2.22
N ASP A 33 -9.55 4.44 2.31
CA ASP A 33 -8.91 4.85 3.57
C ASP A 33 -8.61 6.36 3.60
N PRO A 34 -9.65 7.21 3.72
CA PRO A 34 -9.52 8.65 3.47
C PRO A 34 -8.96 9.42 4.68
N GLN A 35 -7.84 8.97 5.23
CA GLN A 35 -7.10 9.70 6.25
C GLN A 35 -6.27 10.81 5.60
N PHE A 36 -6.18 11.98 6.24
CA PHE A 36 -5.57 13.16 5.62
C PHE A 36 -4.10 12.94 5.21
N PHE A 37 -3.36 12.12 5.97
CA PHE A 37 -1.96 11.79 5.66
C PHE A 37 -1.78 10.79 4.51
N HIS A 38 -2.87 10.37 3.87
CA HIS A 38 -2.90 9.62 2.61
C HIS A 38 -3.48 10.43 1.43
N LEU A 39 -4.04 11.61 1.68
CA LEU A 39 -4.78 12.39 0.68
C LEU A 39 -4.20 13.76 0.39
N ASP A 40 -3.62 14.41 1.41
CA ASP A 40 -3.19 15.80 1.34
C ASP A 40 -1.70 15.89 1.66
N PRO A 41 -0.82 16.00 0.65
CA PRO A 41 0.63 16.07 0.87
C PRO A 41 1.05 17.24 1.74
N ALA A 42 0.41 18.41 1.58
CA ALA A 42 0.78 19.62 2.32
C ALA A 42 0.39 19.51 3.79
N ARG A 43 -0.84 19.06 4.05
CA ARG A 43 -1.32 18.84 5.41
C ARG A 43 -0.59 17.67 6.09
N ALA A 44 -0.30 16.60 5.35
CA ALA A 44 0.51 15.50 5.86
C ALA A 44 1.88 15.99 6.30
N ALA A 45 2.58 16.80 5.50
CA ALA A 45 3.88 17.35 5.86
C ALA A 45 3.82 18.27 7.10
N ALA A 46 2.73 19.03 7.29
CA ALA A 46 2.59 19.99 8.39
C ALA A 46 2.09 19.39 9.70
N GLU A 47 1.15 18.44 9.64
CA GLU A 47 0.39 17.97 10.81
C GLU A 47 0.64 16.50 11.17
N SER A 48 1.17 15.70 10.23
CA SER A 48 1.40 14.28 10.47
C SER A 48 2.72 14.03 11.21
N GLN A 49 2.73 13.03 12.10
CA GLN A 49 3.96 12.50 12.69
C GLN A 49 4.92 11.87 11.66
N PHE A 50 4.43 11.58 10.45
CA PHE A 50 5.22 10.96 9.38
C PHE A 50 6.03 11.99 8.56
N GLY A 51 5.76 13.30 8.73
CA GLY A 51 6.49 14.36 8.03
C GLY A 51 6.23 14.45 6.52
N GLY A 52 5.17 13.80 6.02
CA GLY A 52 4.81 13.79 4.61
C GLY A 52 3.69 12.79 4.32
N LEU A 53 3.33 12.70 3.04
CA LEU A 53 2.36 11.74 2.55
C LEU A 53 2.90 10.31 2.69
N ILE A 54 2.06 9.39 3.17
CA ILE A 54 2.38 7.96 3.22
C ILE A 54 1.27 7.14 2.57
N ALA A 55 1.58 5.93 2.10
CA ALA A 55 0.57 4.99 1.61
C ALA A 55 -0.25 4.40 2.79
N SER A 56 -1.51 4.05 2.54
CA SER A 56 -2.29 3.23 3.47
C SER A 56 -1.65 1.84 3.61
N GLY A 57 -1.66 1.28 4.82
CA GLY A 57 -1.22 -0.10 5.03
C GLY A 57 -2.07 -1.10 4.24
N LEU A 58 -3.38 -0.82 4.07
CA LEU A 58 -4.27 -1.65 3.24
C LEU A 58 -3.88 -1.59 1.77
N HIS A 59 -3.41 -0.45 1.28
CA HIS A 59 -2.88 -0.33 -0.08
C HIS A 59 -1.67 -1.26 -0.25
N THR A 60 -0.72 -1.24 0.70
CA THR A 60 0.47 -2.12 0.61
C THR A 60 0.13 -3.60 0.69
N LEU A 61 -0.89 -3.99 1.46
CA LEU A 61 -1.35 -5.38 1.57
C LEU A 61 -2.13 -5.85 0.32
N SER A 62 -2.62 -4.91 -0.49
CA SER A 62 -3.42 -5.22 -1.69
C SER A 62 -2.57 -5.40 -2.95
N ILE A 63 -1.25 -5.26 -2.84
CA ILE A 63 -0.31 -5.43 -3.95
C ILE A 63 0.21 -6.87 -3.95
N TYR A 64 -0.15 -7.60 -5.02
CA TYR A 64 0.10 -9.03 -5.29
C TYR A 64 -0.77 -10.04 -4.52
#